data_AF-A0A1C6G2A9-F1
#
_entry.id   AF-A0A1C6G2A9-F1
#
_cell.length_a   1.000
_cell.length_b   1.000
_cell.length_c   1.000
_cell.angle_alpha   90.00
_cell.angle_beta   90.00
_cell.angle_gamma   90.00
#
_symmetry.space_group_name_H-M   'P 1'
#
loop_
_entity.id
_entity.type
_entity.pdbx_description
1 polymer ?
#
loop_
_entity_poly.entity_id
_entity_poly.type
_entity_poly.pdbx_seq_one_letter_code
_entity_poly.pdbx_strand_id
1 'polypeptide(L)'
;MDRNEWKEKQAKKPAPQYTHFDRRISLVQCFKYVTSPEKISRHGFYPFIHYTIKSRKVKDGRKEKPKERQIYYAAHLDGWIYRYYSYLINEAYNRRVKVEDIDDVAVAYRTDLGKSNIQFAKTAFDHIRKACVCYVMIGDFTDFFDNLNHVYLKKQLCDLLSVNRLPDDFYAVYKNVTHFSYECFLIGTL
;
A
#
# COMPACT_ATOMS: atom_id res chain seq x y z
N MET A 1 -7.59 11.47 9.36
CA MET A 1 -8.61 10.49 9.83
C MET A 1 -8.21 10.02 11.22
N ASP A 2 -9.10 10.14 12.21
CA ASP A 2 -8.77 9.69 13.57
C ASP A 2 -8.62 8.16 13.64
N ARG A 3 -7.89 7.68 14.66
CA ARG A 3 -7.65 6.25 14.87
C ARG A 3 -8.95 5.46 15.06
N ASN A 4 -9.95 6.03 15.75
CA ASN A 4 -11.23 5.36 15.96
C ASN A 4 -12.03 5.28 14.67
N GLU A 5 -12.05 6.37 13.89
CA GLU A 5 -12.68 6.39 12.57
C GLU A 5 -12.05 5.35 11.62
N TRP A 6 -10.71 5.26 11.61
CA TRP A 6 -10.01 4.21 10.86
C TRP A 6 -10.44 2.82 11.32
N LYS A 7 -10.48 2.58 12.64
CA LYS A 7 -10.87 1.29 13.21
C LYS A 7 -12.27 0.89 12.79
N GLU A 8 -13.25 1.79 12.90
CA GLU A 8 -14.64 1.52 12.52
C GLU A 8 -14.77 1.20 11.03
N LYS A 9 -14.11 1.98 10.18
CA LYS A 9 -14.10 1.76 8.72
C LYS A 9 -13.51 0.41 8.36
N GLN A 10 -12.42 0.01 9.01
CA GLN A 10 -11.77 -1.27 8.72
C GLN A 10 -12.47 -2.47 9.40
N ALA A 11 -13.13 -2.28 10.54
CA ALA A 11 -13.87 -3.33 11.24
C ALA A 11 -15.09 -3.82 10.45
N LYS A 12 -15.64 -2.99 9.56
CA LYS A 12 -16.72 -3.37 8.64
C LYS A 12 -16.26 -4.32 7.52
N LYS A 13 -14.94 -4.47 7.31
CA LYS A 13 -14.42 -5.35 6.25
C LYS A 13 -14.35 -6.79 6.73
N PRO A 14 -14.67 -7.77 5.85
CA PRO A 14 -14.47 -9.17 6.19
C PRO A 14 -12.99 -9.47 6.45
N ALA A 15 -12.74 -10.50 7.26
CA ALA A 15 -11.39 -11.04 7.40
C ALA A 15 -10.87 -11.48 6.01
N PRO A 16 -9.55 -11.38 5.76
CA PRO A 16 -8.98 -11.84 4.49
C PRO A 16 -9.33 -13.33 4.27
N GLN A 17 -9.67 -13.67 3.02
CA GLN A 17 -10.20 -14.99 2.65
C GLN A 17 -9.21 -15.83 1.85
N TYR A 18 -8.00 -15.33 1.60
CA TYR A 18 -6.96 -16.11 0.93
C TYR A 18 -6.40 -17.20 1.86
N THR A 19 -5.65 -18.13 1.30
CA THR A 19 -4.98 -19.19 2.06
C THR A 19 -3.65 -18.68 2.59
N HIS A 20 -3.39 -18.92 3.87
CA HIS A 20 -2.09 -18.72 4.52
C HIS A 20 -1.95 -19.72 5.67
N PHE A 21 -0.74 -19.84 6.22
CA PHE A 21 -0.43 -20.76 7.32
C PHE A 21 -1.05 -20.32 8.65
N ASP A 22 -1.31 -19.03 8.83
CA ASP A 22 -1.92 -18.49 10.04
C ASP A 22 -3.45 -18.51 9.99
N ARG A 23 -4.06 -18.43 11.18
CA ARG A 23 -5.51 -18.39 11.31
C ARG A 23 -6.07 -17.07 10.79
N ARG A 24 -7.12 -17.14 9.98
CA ARG A 24 -7.95 -15.98 9.60
C ARG A 24 -8.40 -15.20 10.83
N ILE A 25 -8.06 -13.92 10.87
CA ILE A 25 -8.36 -13.02 11.98
C ILE A 25 -8.97 -11.70 11.48
N SER A 26 -9.99 -11.22 12.19
CA SER A 26 -10.60 -9.92 11.94
C SER A 26 -9.87 -8.80 12.70
N LEU A 27 -10.03 -7.56 12.25
CA LEU A 27 -9.44 -6.41 12.95
C LEU A 27 -9.88 -6.33 14.41
N VAL A 28 -11.16 -6.60 14.70
CA VAL A 28 -11.71 -6.52 16.06
C VAL A 28 -10.93 -7.42 17.03
N GLN A 29 -10.54 -8.61 16.57
CA GLN A 29 -9.79 -9.59 17.36
C GLN A 29 -8.32 -9.19 17.55
N CYS A 30 -7.67 -8.67 16.51
CA CYS A 30 -6.24 -8.35 16.55
C CYS A 30 -5.91 -6.89 16.89
N PHE A 31 -6.90 -5.98 17.02
CA PHE A 31 -6.66 -4.53 17.15
C PHE A 31 -5.71 -4.17 18.29
N LYS A 32 -5.88 -4.77 19.47
CA LYS A 32 -4.98 -4.54 20.62
C LYS A 32 -3.55 -5.01 20.36
N TYR A 33 -3.36 -6.01 19.51
CA TYR A 33 -2.06 -6.52 19.14
C TYR A 33 -1.38 -5.59 18.11
N VAL A 34 -2.08 -5.29 17.01
CA VAL A 34 -1.51 -4.50 15.90
C VAL A 34 -1.21 -3.06 16.28
N THR A 35 -1.85 -2.54 17.33
CA THR A 35 -1.63 -1.18 17.83
C THR A 35 -0.64 -1.09 19.00
N SER A 36 0.08 -2.17 19.33
CA SER A 36 1.07 -2.22 20.41
C SER A 36 2.49 -2.21 19.84
N PRO A 37 3.23 -1.08 19.91
CA PRO A 37 4.59 -0.97 19.37
C PRO A 37 5.54 -2.04 19.94
N GLU A 38 5.46 -2.32 21.24
CA GLU A 38 6.26 -3.34 21.92
C GLU A 38 6.06 -4.73 21.30
N LYS A 39 4.82 -5.11 21.00
CA LYS A 39 4.52 -6.41 20.36
C LYS A 39 5.03 -6.44 18.93
N ILE A 40 4.86 -5.36 18.18
CA ILE A 40 5.27 -5.30 16.77
C ILE A 40 6.79 -5.30 16.62
N SER A 41 7.51 -4.63 17.52
CA SER A 41 8.98 -4.67 17.53
C SER A 41 9.57 -6.09 17.67
N ARG A 42 8.83 -7.00 18.30
CA ARG A 42 9.21 -8.40 18.54
C ARG A 42 8.45 -9.40 17.67
N HIS A 43 7.60 -8.91 16.77
CA HIS A 43 6.74 -9.75 15.96
C HIS A 43 7.56 -10.50 14.90
N GLY A 44 7.44 -11.83 14.88
CA GLY A 44 7.99 -12.66 13.83
C GLY A 44 7.04 -12.70 12.65
N PHE A 45 7.36 -11.96 11.59
CA PHE A 45 6.57 -11.96 10.37
C PHE A 45 6.75 -13.25 9.59
N TYR A 46 5.68 -13.70 8.94
CA TYR A 46 5.69 -14.86 8.07
C TYR A 46 6.17 -14.51 6.66
N PRO A 47 6.73 -15.49 5.92
CA PRO A 47 6.96 -15.31 4.48
C PRO A 47 5.63 -15.09 3.74
N PHE A 48 5.71 -14.36 2.64
CA PHE A 48 4.56 -14.20 1.75
C PHE A 48 4.30 -15.50 0.99
N ILE A 49 3.02 -15.81 0.72
CA ILE A 49 2.67 -16.90 -0.19
C ILE A 49 2.45 -16.34 -1.59
N HIS A 50 3.20 -16.89 -2.53
CA HIS A 50 3.16 -16.48 -3.93
C HIS A 50 2.08 -17.21 -4.73
N TYR A 51 1.35 -16.44 -5.55
CA TYR A 51 0.37 -16.93 -6.50
C TYR A 51 0.50 -16.17 -7.83
N THR A 52 0.30 -16.88 -8.95
CA THR A 52 0.19 -16.26 -10.27
C THR A 52 -1.29 -16.21 -10.69
N ILE A 53 -1.87 -15.02 -10.72
CA ILE A 53 -3.24 -14.83 -11.21
C ILE A 53 -3.18 -14.56 -12.72
N LYS A 54 -3.93 -15.35 -13.50
CA LYS A 54 -4.05 -15.16 -14.94
C LYS A 54 -5.38 -14.48 -15.26
N SER A 55 -5.31 -13.33 -15.92
CA SER A 55 -6.49 -12.59 -16.38
C SER A 55 -6.47 -12.50 -17.91
N ARG A 56 -7.63 -12.66 -18.55
CA ARG A 56 -7.74 -12.57 -20.01
C ARG A 56 -8.79 -11.53 -20.38
N LYS A 57 -8.39 -10.53 -21.15
CA LYS A 57 -9.32 -9.57 -21.74
C LYS A 57 -9.86 -10.11 -23.05
N VAL A 58 -11.13 -9.80 -23.31
CA VAL A 58 -11.77 -10.00 -24.61
C VAL A 58 -11.98 -8.62 -25.20
N LYS A 59 -11.44 -8.39 -26.40
CA LYS A 59 -11.59 -7.15 -27.14
C LYS A 59 -12.08 -7.50 -28.55
N ASP A 60 -13.17 -6.87 -28.98
CA ASP A 60 -13.77 -7.07 -30.30
C ASP A 60 -14.03 -8.55 -30.65
N GLY A 61 -14.51 -9.34 -29.67
CA GLY A 61 -14.78 -10.77 -29.81
C GLY A 61 -13.52 -11.66 -29.85
N ARG A 62 -12.30 -11.08 -29.82
CA ARG A 62 -11.04 -11.82 -29.81
C ARG A 62 -10.46 -11.91 -28.41
N LYS A 63 -9.99 -13.11 -28.06
CA LYS A 63 -9.30 -13.39 -26.80
C LYS A 63 -7.83 -12.96 -26.91
N GLU A 64 -7.41 -12.00 -26.10
CA GLU A 64 -6.00 -11.62 -26.02
C GLU A 64 -5.16 -12.66 -25.25
N LYS A 65 -3.83 -12.54 -25.32
CA LYS A 65 -2.92 -13.35 -24.50
C LYS A 65 -3.22 -13.08 -23.00
N PRO A 66 -3.26 -14.12 -22.14
CA PRO A 66 -3.46 -13.93 -20.72
C PRO A 66 -2.38 -13.01 -20.14
N LYS A 67 -2.79 -11.99 -19.39
CA LYS A 67 -1.89 -11.20 -18.56
C LYS A 67 -1.75 -11.91 -17.22
N GLU A 68 -0.55 -12.40 -16.96
CA GLU A 68 -0.17 -12.99 -15.68
C GLU A 68 0.24 -11.89 -14.70
N ARG A 69 -0.16 -12.03 -13.43
CA ARG A 69 0.20 -11.12 -12.35
C ARG A 69 0.72 -11.95 -11.19
N GLN A 70 1.94 -11.64 -10.77
CA GLN A 70 2.51 -12.18 -9.56
C GLN A 70 1.86 -11.48 -8.35
N ILE A 71 1.27 -12.25 -7.45
CA ILE A 71 0.59 -11.79 -6.25
C ILE A 71 1.22 -12.49 -5.05
N TYR A 72 1.40 -11.73 -3.97
CA TYR A 72 2.04 -12.21 -2.76
C TYR A 72 1.15 -11.86 -1.57
N TYR A 73 0.61 -12.88 -0.90
CA TYR A 73 -0.26 -12.69 0.25
C TYR A 73 0.55 -12.79 1.54
N ALA A 74 0.44 -11.76 2.37
CA ALA A 74 0.96 -11.78 3.74
C ALA A 74 0.13 -12.74 4.61
N ALA A 75 0.65 -13.14 5.76
CA ALA A 75 -0.19 -13.74 6.81
C ALA A 75 -1.35 -12.82 7.18
N HIS A 76 -2.45 -13.37 7.67
CA HIS A 76 -3.65 -12.61 8.01
C HIS A 76 -3.37 -11.57 9.10
N LEU A 77 -2.60 -11.94 10.13
CA LEU A 77 -2.17 -10.99 11.16
C LEU A 77 -1.22 -9.92 10.60
N ASP A 78 -0.19 -10.33 9.85
CA ASP A 78 0.81 -9.45 9.22
C ASP A 78 0.14 -8.44 8.29
N GLY A 79 -0.85 -8.87 7.52
CA GLY A 79 -1.66 -8.02 6.66
C GLY A 79 -2.39 -6.92 7.45
N TRP A 80 -2.84 -7.20 8.68
CA TRP A 80 -3.41 -6.16 9.56
C TRP A 80 -2.35 -5.23 10.13
N ILE A 81 -1.15 -5.73 10.45
CA ILE A 81 -0.02 -4.91 10.86
C ILE A 81 0.33 -3.93 9.74
N TYR A 82 0.51 -4.41 8.50
CA TYR A 82 0.80 -3.54 7.35
C TYR A 82 -0.26 -2.49 7.11
N ARG A 83 -1.55 -2.84 7.22
CA ARG A 83 -2.66 -1.89 7.08
C ARG A 83 -2.61 -0.80 8.15
N TYR A 84 -2.30 -1.16 9.39
CA TYR A 84 -2.23 -0.19 10.49
C TYR A 84 -1.03 0.75 10.35
N TYR A 85 0.16 0.22 10.07
CA TYR A 85 1.36 1.06 9.87
C TYR A 85 1.26 1.92 8.61
N SER A 86 0.67 1.39 7.53
CA SER A 86 0.34 2.19 6.35
C SER A 86 -0.59 3.36 6.69
N TYR A 87 -1.56 3.18 7.59
CA TYR A 87 -2.39 4.27 8.07
C TYR A 87 -1.58 5.33 8.82
N LEU A 88 -0.72 4.93 9.76
CA LEU A 88 0.12 5.87 10.52
C LEU A 88 1.02 6.70 9.59
N ILE A 89 1.66 6.05 8.62
CA ILE A 89 2.53 6.70 7.64
C ILE A 89 1.72 7.64 6.73
N ASN A 90 0.54 7.21 6.26
CA ASN A 90 -0.32 8.06 5.44
C ASN A 90 -0.79 9.30 6.17
N GLU A 91 -1.13 9.23 7.45
CA GLU A 91 -1.52 10.43 8.22
C GLU A 91 -0.34 11.39 8.44
N ALA A 92 0.90 10.89 8.55
CA ALA A 92 2.09 11.73 8.53
C ALA A 92 2.30 12.38 7.16
N TYR A 93 2.18 11.59 6.08
CA TYR A 93 2.32 12.06 4.69
C TYR A 93 1.27 13.11 4.33
N ASN A 94 0.01 12.90 4.72
CA ASN A 94 -1.08 13.84 4.50
C ASN A 94 -0.82 15.21 5.14
N ARG A 95 -0.20 15.23 6.32
CA ARG A 95 0.22 16.49 6.97
C ARG A 95 1.39 17.11 6.22
N ARG A 96 2.39 16.31 5.83
CA ARG A 96 3.61 16.79 5.20
C ARG A 96 3.33 17.54 3.90
N VAL A 97 2.53 16.99 2.98
CA VAL A 97 2.31 17.66 1.69
C VAL A 97 1.60 19.00 1.81
N LYS A 98 0.79 19.19 2.87
CA LYS A 98 0.05 20.43 3.12
C LYS A 98 1.00 21.51 3.63
N VAL A 99 1.96 21.10 4.47
CA VAL A 99 3.02 21.99 4.95
C VAL A 99 3.96 22.40 3.82
N GLU A 100 4.26 21.47 2.90
CA GLU A 100 5.15 21.71 1.75
C GLU A 100 4.45 22.30 0.52
N ASP A 101 3.15 22.58 0.60
CA ASP A 101 2.34 23.14 -0.50
C ASP A 101 2.37 22.32 -1.81
N ILE A 102 2.40 20.99 -1.68
CA ILE A 102 2.34 20.04 -2.81
C ILE A 102 1.05 19.19 -2.82
N ASP A 103 0.05 19.57 -2.02
CA ASP A 103 -1.21 18.83 -1.84
C ASP A 103 -2.01 18.69 -3.15
N ASP A 104 -1.94 19.69 -4.02
CA ASP A 104 -2.63 19.69 -5.32
C ASP A 104 -1.94 18.82 -6.38
N VAL A 105 -0.66 18.48 -6.19
CA VAL A 105 0.15 17.73 -7.16
C VAL A 105 0.23 16.25 -6.76
N ALA A 106 0.48 15.97 -5.48
CA ALA A 106 0.73 14.62 -4.98
C ALA A 106 -0.58 13.86 -4.65
N VAL A 107 -1.34 13.51 -5.69
CA VAL A 107 -2.72 12.97 -5.53
C VAL A 107 -2.80 11.46 -5.26
N ALA A 108 -1.77 10.69 -5.62
CA ALA A 108 -1.81 9.24 -5.57
C ALA A 108 -1.73 8.69 -4.13
N TYR A 109 -2.44 7.60 -3.86
CA TYR A 109 -2.46 6.88 -2.56
C TYR A 109 -2.91 7.70 -1.34
N ARG A 110 -3.42 8.91 -1.56
CA ARG A 110 -3.97 9.80 -0.52
C ARG A 110 -5.28 9.31 0.05
N THR A 111 -5.45 9.48 1.36
CA THR A 111 -6.68 9.08 2.07
C THR A 111 -7.61 10.26 2.38
N ASP A 112 -7.17 11.50 2.20
CA ASP A 112 -7.85 12.71 2.65
C ASP A 112 -8.48 13.56 1.52
N LEU A 113 -8.17 13.26 0.25
CA LEU A 113 -8.65 14.06 -0.88
C LEU A 113 -10.13 13.83 -1.23
N GLY A 114 -10.69 12.66 -0.90
CA GLY A 114 -12.11 12.33 -1.17
C GLY A 114 -12.49 12.31 -2.67
N LYS A 115 -11.50 12.41 -3.57
CA LYS A 115 -11.69 12.46 -5.02
C LYS A 115 -11.36 11.11 -5.65
N SER A 116 -12.10 10.78 -6.70
CA SER A 116 -11.84 9.64 -7.58
C SER A 116 -10.88 10.00 -8.71
N ASN A 117 -10.29 8.98 -9.35
CA ASN A 117 -9.43 9.16 -10.53
C ASN A 117 -10.11 9.97 -11.65
N ILE A 118 -11.45 9.86 -11.78
CA ILE A 118 -12.23 10.61 -12.77
C ILE A 118 -12.20 12.12 -12.47
N GLN A 119 -12.35 12.50 -11.20
CA GLN A 119 -12.33 13.91 -10.79
C GLN A 119 -10.93 14.52 -10.96
N PHE A 120 -9.87 13.77 -10.66
CA PHE A 120 -8.50 14.22 -10.92
C PHE A 120 -8.24 14.42 -12.41
N ALA A 121 -8.65 13.46 -13.25
CA ALA A 121 -8.54 13.59 -14.70
C ALA A 121 -9.30 14.82 -15.23
N LYS A 122 -10.53 15.05 -14.76
CA LYS A 122 -11.32 16.23 -15.13
C LYS A 122 -10.57 17.52 -14.79
N THR A 123 -9.99 17.61 -13.59
CA THR A 123 -9.23 18.79 -13.14
C THR A 123 -8.04 19.07 -14.07
N ALA A 124 -7.28 18.05 -14.43
CA ALA A 124 -6.17 18.17 -15.37
C ALA A 124 -6.64 18.63 -16.75
N PHE A 125 -7.71 18.03 -17.30
CA PHE A 125 -8.25 18.44 -18.60
C PHE A 125 -8.82 19.85 -18.60
N ASP A 126 -9.51 20.26 -17.54
CA ASP A 126 -10.01 21.63 -17.41
C ASP A 126 -8.86 22.64 -17.36
N HIS A 127 -7.75 22.29 -16.71
CA HIS A 127 -6.54 23.13 -16.68
C HIS A 127 -5.92 23.26 -18.08
N ILE A 128 -5.80 22.15 -18.81
CA ILE A 128 -5.30 22.15 -20.20
C ILE A 128 -6.19 23.02 -21.11
N ARG A 129 -7.52 22.91 -21.00
CA ARG A 129 -8.44 23.72 -21.83
C ARG A 129 -8.35 25.22 -21.53
N LYS A 130 -8.02 25.60 -20.30
CA LYS A 130 -7.85 27.00 -19.90
C LYS A 130 -6.50 27.56 -20.32
N ALA A 131 -5.49 26.72 -20.48
CA ALA A 131 -4.18 27.14 -20.96
C ALA A 131 -4.22 27.41 -22.48
N CYS A 132 -3.89 28.62 -22.92
CA CYS A 132 -3.86 28.95 -24.35
C CYS A 132 -2.80 28.14 -25.11
N VAL A 133 -1.60 27.97 -24.53
CA VAL A 133 -0.52 27.16 -25.06
C VAL A 133 0.08 26.39 -23.89
N CYS A 134 0.12 25.07 -23.98
CA CYS A 134 0.71 24.22 -22.95
C CYS A 134 1.44 23.02 -23.55
N TYR A 135 2.45 22.53 -22.84
CA TYR A 135 3.12 21.27 -23.13
C TYR A 135 2.68 20.23 -22.10
N VAL A 136 2.36 19.03 -22.57
CA VAL A 136 2.04 17.89 -21.72
C VAL A 136 3.17 16.88 -21.81
N MET A 137 3.85 16.65 -20.70
CA MET A 137 4.87 15.61 -20.58
C MET A 137 4.28 14.40 -19.87
N ILE A 138 4.46 13.22 -20.48
CA ILE A 138 4.02 11.95 -19.90
C ILE A 138 5.27 11.12 -19.64
N GLY A 139 5.43 10.69 -18.39
CA GLY A 139 6.47 9.76 -17.96
C GLY A 139 5.84 8.53 -17.32
N ASP A 140 6.47 7.37 -17.52
CA ASP A 140 6.14 6.15 -16.81
C ASP A 140 7.43 5.57 -16.23
N PHE A 141 7.34 4.98 -15.03
CA PHE A 141 8.47 4.35 -14.37
C PHE A 141 8.45 2.86 -14.65
N THR A 142 9.51 2.33 -15.24
CA THR A 142 9.69 0.88 -15.39
C THR A 142 10.07 0.27 -14.05
N ASP A 143 9.33 -0.76 -13.62
CA ASP A 143 9.63 -1.59 -12.45
C ASP A 143 10.00 -0.78 -11.18
N PHE A 144 9.20 0.26 -10.89
CA PHE A 144 9.47 1.22 -9.81
C PHE A 144 9.72 0.57 -8.45
N PHE A 145 8.88 -0.41 -8.07
CA PHE A 145 8.96 -1.06 -6.76
C PHE A 145 10.15 -2.03 -6.68
N ASP A 146 10.48 -2.70 -7.79
CA ASP A 146 11.55 -3.71 -7.82
C ASP A 146 12.95 -3.07 -7.78
N ASN A 147 13.07 -1.82 -8.25
CA ASN A 147 14.34 -1.07 -8.29
C ASN A 147 14.45 0.01 -7.20
N LEU A 148 13.58 -0.01 -6.19
CA LEU A 148 13.54 1.03 -5.17
C LEU A 148 14.76 0.95 -4.25
N ASN A 149 15.51 2.05 -4.11
CA ASN A 149 16.65 2.10 -3.19
C ASN A 149 16.17 2.06 -1.73
N HIS A 150 16.35 0.93 -1.06
CA HIS A 150 15.89 0.70 0.30
C HIS A 150 16.54 1.66 1.32
N VAL A 151 17.82 2.01 1.15
CA VAL A 151 18.52 2.96 2.04
C VAL A 151 17.90 4.34 1.92
N TYR A 152 17.63 4.78 0.69
CA TYR A 152 16.96 6.05 0.45
C TYR A 152 15.54 6.06 1.00
N LEU A 153 14.76 5.00 0.77
CA LEU A 153 13.41 4.85 1.32
C LEU A 153 13.39 4.99 2.85
N LYS A 154 14.33 4.32 3.54
CA LYS A 154 14.46 4.41 5.00
C LYS A 154 14.74 5.84 5.45
N LYS A 155 15.64 6.54 4.76
CA LYS A 155 15.98 7.94 5.03
C LYS A 155 14.74 8.84 4.88
N GLN A 156 13.99 8.68 3.79
CA GLN A 156 12.76 9.45 3.56
C GLN A 156 11.68 9.15 4.61
N LEU A 157 11.57 7.90 5.06
CA LEU A 157 10.63 7.54 6.12
C LEU A 157 11.02 8.16 7.48
N CYS A 158 12.31 8.18 7.81
CA CYS A 158 12.82 8.90 8.98
C CYS A 158 12.49 10.40 8.91
N ASP A 159 12.74 11.04 7.76
CA ASP A 159 12.46 12.45 7.54
C ASP A 159 10.96 12.76 7.69
N LEU A 160 10.10 11.96 7.04
CA LEU A 160 8.66 12.09 7.10
C LEU A 160 8.13 12.01 8.54
N LEU A 161 8.67 11.09 9.34
CA LEU A 161 8.30 10.90 10.73
C LEU A 161 9.05 11.85 11.69
N SER A 162 9.97 12.67 11.17
CA SER A 162 10.80 13.60 11.94
C SER A 162 11.60 12.90 13.05
N VAL A 163 12.21 11.75 12.72
CA VAL A 163 13.03 10.95 13.64
C VAL A 163 14.42 10.70 13.08
N ASN A 164 15.45 10.68 13.94
CA ASN A 164 16.82 10.36 13.52
C ASN A 164 16.98 8.90 13.12
N ARG A 165 16.19 8.01 13.75
CA ARG A 165 16.18 6.56 13.50
C ARG A 165 14.75 6.06 13.61
N LEU A 166 14.37 5.16 12.71
CA LEU A 166 13.06 4.50 12.79
C LEU A 166 12.88 3.81 14.15
N PRO A 167 11.75 4.05 14.84
CA PRO A 167 11.36 3.27 16.01
C PRO A 167 11.37 1.77 15.70
N ASP A 168 11.62 0.93 16.71
CA ASP A 168 11.85 -0.51 16.50
C ASP A 168 10.66 -1.23 15.86
N ASP A 169 9.44 -0.79 16.14
CA ASP A 169 8.21 -1.33 15.56
C ASP A 169 8.05 -0.94 14.08
N PHE A 170 8.30 0.32 13.73
CA PHE A 170 8.35 0.77 12.33
C PHE A 170 9.49 0.09 11.56
N TYR A 171 10.65 -0.09 12.21
CA TYR A 171 11.78 -0.77 11.60
C TYR A 171 11.49 -2.24 11.35
N ALA A 172 10.81 -2.94 12.26
CA ALA A 172 10.38 -4.32 12.06
C ALA A 172 9.49 -4.46 10.80
N VAL A 173 8.51 -3.57 10.65
CA VAL A 173 7.63 -3.52 9.46
C VAL A 173 8.43 -3.19 8.20
N TYR A 174 9.25 -2.13 8.23
CA TYR A 174 10.09 -1.72 7.10
C TYR A 174 11.03 -2.85 6.66
N LYS A 175 11.68 -3.52 7.61
CA LYS A 175 12.61 -4.61 7.35
C LYS A 175 11.90 -5.74 6.64
N ASN A 176 10.70 -6.13 7.08
CA ASN A 176 10.00 -7.26 6.48
C ASN A 176 9.42 -6.96 5.09
N VAL A 177 9.01 -5.72 4.83
CA VAL A 177 8.55 -5.30 3.49
C VAL A 177 9.73 -5.22 2.51
N THR A 178 10.91 -4.78 2.97
CA THR A 178 12.09 -4.60 2.11
C THR A 178 12.95 -5.85 1.94
N HIS A 179 13.02 -6.72 2.95
CA HIS A 179 13.67 -8.03 2.87
C HIS A 179 12.64 -9.09 2.48
N PHE A 180 12.04 -8.83 1.32
CA PHE A 180 10.95 -9.63 0.78
C PHE A 180 11.35 -11.10 0.66
N SER A 181 10.63 -11.97 1.39
CA SER A 181 10.81 -13.41 1.39
C SER A 181 9.47 -14.06 1.06
N TYR A 182 9.44 -14.96 0.08
CA TYR A 182 8.23 -15.63 -0.35
C TYR A 182 8.47 -17.12 -0.55
N GLU A 183 7.42 -17.90 -0.30
CA GLU A 183 7.37 -19.31 -0.64
C GLU A 183 6.45 -19.51 -1.85
N CYS A 184 6.90 -20.33 -2.78
CA CYS A 184 6.13 -20.70 -3.96
C CYS A 184 5.32 -21.95 -3.66
N PHE A 185 4.01 -21.81 -3.50
CA PHE A 185 3.14 -22.96 -3.32
C PHE A 185 2.51 -23.32 -4.66
N LEU A 186 3.01 -24.39 -5.28
CA LEU A 186 2.36 -25.05 -6.42
C LEU A 186 1.15 -25.83 -5.91
N ILE A 187 0.09 -25.14 -5.48
CA ILE A 187 -1.21 -25.79 -5.27
C ILE A 187 -1.88 -25.81 -6.64
N GLY A 188 -2.07 -27.02 -7.18
CA GLY A 188 -2.83 -27.25 -8.40
C GLY A 188 -4.15 -26.49 -8.36
N THR A 189 -4.45 -25.86 -9.50
CA THR A 189 -5.76 -25.32 -9.91
C THR A 189 -6.94 -25.70 -9.00
N LEU A 190 -7.52 -24.70 -8.33
CA LEU A 190 -8.95 -24.72 -7.97
C LEU A 190 -9.79 -24.38 -9.20
#